data_AF-X0XXB4-F1
#
_entry.id   AF-X0XXB4-F1
#
_cell.length_a   1.000
_cell.length_b   1.000
_cell.length_c   1.000
_cell.angle_alpha   90.00
_cell.angle_beta   90.00
_cell.angle_gamma   90.00
#
_symmetry.space_group_name_H-M   'P 1'
#
loop_
_entity.id
_entity.type
_entity.pdbx_description
1 polymer ?
#
loop_
_entity_poly.entity_id
_entity_poly.type
_entity_poly.pdbx_seq_one_letter_code
_entity_poly.pdbx_strand_id
1 'polypeptide(L)'
;LAGPGGTLLLFNLPEPLKLDAGGKEYPPPVRYLDAAREHPSVWVDLTKPFWWDLPMLVANDQVDSIEIAHSHLCRKTVIDNEAGGKPRDKMLFPDTWGGARWSQEIYFRLLDCGLRIPPSAGSGSGVAPNPLGYNRMYVHVEGEFTYQKWWENFRAGRVTVTNGPLLRPSVNGRLPGHVFRAEQGKRLDLEIGLTLSTRQPISYLEIIRNGKVEHSIRFDEYAKTGKLPGLHFQR
;
A
#
# COMPACT_ATOMS: atom_id res chain seq x y z
N LEU A 1 -8.41 -2.75 -16.33
CA LEU A 1 -8.29 -1.64 -17.31
C LEU A 1 -6.81 -1.28 -17.43
N ALA A 2 -6.22 -1.29 -18.63
CA ALA A 2 -4.80 -0.98 -18.83
C ALA A 2 -4.64 0.05 -19.95
N GLY A 3 -3.77 1.05 -19.74
CA GLY A 3 -3.48 2.11 -20.71
C GLY A 3 -2.15 2.82 -20.42
N PRO A 4 -1.76 3.80 -21.26
CA PRO A 4 -0.47 4.49 -21.18
C PRO A 4 -0.18 5.20 -19.85
N GLY A 5 -1.21 5.52 -19.07
CA GLY A 5 -1.08 6.17 -17.76
C GLY A 5 -1.08 5.23 -16.57
N GLY A 6 -1.43 3.95 -16.75
CA GLY A 6 -1.39 2.95 -15.70
C GLY A 6 -2.30 1.74 -15.94
N THR A 7 -2.20 0.78 -15.02
CA THR A 7 -3.08 -0.40 -14.98
C THR A 7 -3.87 -0.44 -13.69
N LEU A 8 -5.18 -0.62 -13.84
CA LEU A 8 -6.18 -0.64 -12.78
C LEU A 8 -6.87 -2.01 -12.74
N LEU A 9 -7.02 -2.57 -11.55
CA LEU A 9 -7.87 -3.72 -11.28
C LEU A 9 -9.21 -3.22 -10.77
N LEU A 10 -10.29 -3.77 -11.33
CA LEU A 10 -11.64 -3.43 -10.93
C LEU A 10 -12.26 -4.69 -10.32
N PHE A 11 -12.61 -4.61 -9.04
CA PHE A 11 -13.27 -5.68 -8.29
C PHE A 11 -14.73 -5.33 -8.05
N ASN A 12 -15.54 -6.35 -7.74
CA ASN A 12 -16.97 -6.22 -7.42
C ASN A 12 -17.81 -5.59 -8.55
N LEU A 13 -17.35 -5.69 -9.79
CA LEU A 13 -18.19 -5.44 -10.94
C LEU A 13 -19.11 -6.63 -11.19
N PRO A 14 -20.41 -6.42 -11.43
CA PRO A 14 -21.34 -7.50 -11.74
C PRO A 14 -21.04 -8.15 -13.10
N GLU A 15 -20.52 -7.36 -14.04
CA GLU A 15 -20.08 -7.80 -15.36
C GLU A 15 -18.83 -7.04 -15.82
N PRO A 16 -18.00 -7.61 -16.71
CA PRO A 16 -16.86 -6.90 -17.26
C PRO A 16 -17.27 -5.60 -17.99
N LEU A 17 -16.50 -4.53 -17.78
CA LEU A 17 -16.71 -3.29 -18.53
C LEU A 17 -16.56 -3.52 -20.04
N LYS A 18 -17.50 -2.97 -20.80
CA LYS A 18 -17.37 -2.86 -22.25
C LYS A 18 -16.37 -1.75 -22.57
N LEU A 19 -15.24 -2.15 -23.15
CA LEU A 19 -14.22 -1.21 -23.61
C LEU A 19 -14.46 -0.93 -25.09
N ASP A 20 -14.50 0.35 -25.46
CA ASP A 20 -14.62 0.76 -26.86
C ASP A 20 -13.33 0.39 -27.61
N ALA A 21 -13.41 0.25 -28.94
CA ALA A 21 -12.22 0.18 -29.81
C ALA A 21 -11.54 1.56 -29.88
N GLY A 22 -11.01 2.02 -28.75
CA GLY A 22 -10.30 3.28 -28.60
C GLY A 22 -8.85 3.21 -29.09
N GLY A 23 -8.26 4.38 -29.27
CA GLY A 23 -6.82 4.53 -29.44
C GLY A 23 -6.09 4.34 -28.10
N LYS A 24 -4.76 4.50 -28.12
CA LYS A 24 -3.93 4.31 -26.91
C LYS A 24 -4.30 5.27 -25.78
N GLU A 25 -4.63 6.52 -26.07
CA GLU A 25 -4.86 7.57 -25.08
C GLU A 25 -6.32 8.02 -24.97
N TYR A 26 -7.20 7.52 -25.84
CA TYR A 26 -8.60 7.91 -25.89
C TYR A 26 -9.51 6.71 -26.22
N PRO A 27 -10.64 6.50 -25.50
CA PRO A 27 -11.13 7.31 -24.39
C PRO A 27 -10.23 7.24 -23.13
N PRO A 28 -10.18 8.31 -22.31
CA PRO A 28 -9.36 8.32 -21.11
C PRO A 28 -9.88 7.29 -20.09
N PRO A 29 -9.01 6.72 -19.23
CA PRO A 29 -9.40 5.74 -18.22
C PRO A 29 -10.57 6.18 -17.34
N VAL A 30 -10.64 7.48 -17.00
CA VAL A 30 -11.69 8.07 -16.17
C VAL A 30 -13.09 7.82 -16.73
N ARG A 31 -13.29 7.82 -18.05
CA ARG A 31 -14.59 7.50 -18.65
C ARG A 31 -15.08 6.10 -18.26
N TYR A 32 -14.18 5.12 -18.26
CA TYR A 32 -14.51 3.75 -17.88
C TYR A 32 -14.67 3.59 -16.38
N LEU A 33 -13.94 4.38 -15.60
CA LEU A 33 -14.09 4.40 -14.15
C LEU A 33 -15.43 5.04 -13.74
N ASP A 34 -15.85 6.12 -14.38
CA ASP A 34 -17.17 6.73 -14.14
C ASP A 34 -18.31 5.73 -14.40
N ALA A 35 -18.23 4.99 -15.52
CA ALA A 35 -19.18 3.89 -15.79
C ALA A 35 -19.10 2.78 -14.74
N ALA A 36 -17.90 2.42 -14.29
CA ALA A 36 -17.73 1.43 -13.22
C ALA A 36 -18.36 1.88 -11.89
N ARG A 37 -18.27 3.18 -11.59
CA ARG A 37 -18.78 3.81 -10.36
C ARG A 37 -20.31 3.86 -10.31
N GLU A 38 -21.01 3.62 -11.42
CA GLU A 38 -22.46 3.36 -11.41
C GLU A 38 -22.81 2.11 -10.57
N HIS A 39 -21.84 1.23 -10.32
CA HIS A 39 -21.97 0.10 -9.40
C HIS A 39 -21.37 0.44 -8.02
N PRO A 40 -22.19 0.64 -6.97
CA PRO A 40 -21.71 1.14 -5.67
C PRO A 40 -20.69 0.23 -4.96
N SER A 41 -20.66 -1.06 -5.30
CA SER A 41 -19.74 -2.04 -4.72
C SER A 41 -18.35 -2.04 -5.36
N VAL A 42 -18.17 -1.36 -6.50
CA VAL A 42 -16.92 -1.41 -7.25
C VAL A 42 -15.74 -0.97 -6.39
N TRP A 43 -14.62 -1.67 -6.55
CA TRP A 43 -13.36 -1.27 -5.96
C TRP A 43 -12.30 -1.13 -7.05
N VAL A 44 -11.67 0.04 -7.11
CA VAL A 44 -10.64 0.36 -8.10
C VAL A 44 -9.28 0.35 -7.43
N ASP A 45 -8.43 -0.60 -7.80
CA ASP A 45 -7.07 -0.75 -7.26
C ASP A 45 -6.04 -0.38 -8.33
N LEU A 46 -5.13 0.53 -7.99
CA LEU A 46 -4.05 0.95 -8.87
C LEU A 46 -2.82 0.07 -8.66
N THR A 47 -2.43 -0.65 -9.71
CA THR A 47 -1.45 -1.74 -9.61
C THR A 47 -0.03 -1.32 -9.29
N LYS A 48 0.33 -0.03 -9.42
CA LYS A 48 1.65 0.50 -9.07
C LYS A 48 1.55 1.98 -8.68
N PRO A 49 2.29 2.43 -7.65
CA PRO A 49 2.26 3.84 -7.24
C PRO A 49 2.96 4.75 -8.24
N PHE A 50 3.93 4.26 -9.02
CA PHE A 50 4.67 5.10 -9.97
C PHE A 50 3.95 5.32 -11.31
N TRP A 51 2.68 4.94 -11.45
CA TRP A 51 1.91 5.22 -12.66
C TRP A 51 1.74 6.73 -12.89
N TRP A 52 1.83 7.17 -14.14
CA TRP A 52 1.76 8.59 -14.51
C TRP A 52 0.43 9.22 -14.13
N ASP A 53 -0.67 8.46 -14.24
CA ASP A 53 -2.01 8.95 -13.93
C ASP A 53 -2.31 8.97 -12.43
N LEU A 54 -1.43 8.44 -11.56
CA LEU A 54 -1.67 8.37 -10.10
C LEU A 54 -2.18 9.71 -9.54
N PRO A 55 -1.51 10.86 -9.74
CA PRO A 55 -1.92 12.11 -9.11
C PRO A 55 -3.33 12.53 -9.53
N MET A 56 -3.66 12.38 -10.81
CA MET A 56 -4.98 12.74 -11.36
C MET A 56 -6.07 11.79 -10.88
N LEU A 57 -5.78 10.48 -10.83
CA LEU A 57 -6.75 9.49 -10.38
C LEU A 57 -7.06 9.65 -8.89
N VAL A 58 -6.04 9.92 -8.07
CA VAL A 58 -6.23 10.15 -6.63
C VAL A 58 -6.95 11.47 -6.37
N ALA A 59 -6.59 12.56 -7.05
CA ALA A 59 -7.22 13.87 -6.84
C ALA A 59 -8.71 13.90 -7.20
N ASN A 60 -9.16 12.98 -8.06
CA ASN A 60 -10.56 12.85 -8.47
C ASN A 60 -11.31 11.72 -7.74
N ASP A 61 -10.75 11.16 -6.65
CA ASP A 61 -11.34 10.02 -5.91
C ASP A 61 -11.65 8.79 -6.80
N GLN A 62 -10.87 8.58 -7.86
CA GLN A 62 -11.10 7.52 -8.84
C GLN A 62 -10.47 6.17 -8.43
N VAL A 63 -9.60 6.16 -7.41
CA VAL A 63 -8.89 4.96 -6.93
C VAL A 63 -9.17 4.73 -5.46
N ASP A 64 -9.51 3.49 -5.09
CA ASP A 64 -9.79 3.08 -3.71
C ASP A 64 -8.56 2.50 -2.99
N SER A 65 -7.58 1.94 -3.71
CA SER A 65 -6.30 1.47 -3.14
C SER A 65 -5.14 1.47 -4.12
N ILE A 66 -3.92 1.36 -3.60
CA ILE A 66 -2.68 1.36 -4.40
C ILE A 66 -1.78 0.20 -3.97
N GLU A 67 -1.30 -0.59 -4.92
CA GLU A 67 -0.38 -1.70 -4.66
C GLU A 67 1.03 -1.18 -4.31
N ILE A 68 1.30 -0.95 -3.03
CA ILE A 68 2.65 -0.59 -2.57
C ILE A 68 3.60 -1.81 -2.63
N ALA A 69 3.05 -3.02 -2.50
CA ALA A 69 3.75 -4.28 -2.76
C ALA A 69 3.28 -4.88 -4.09
N HIS A 70 3.75 -4.28 -5.18
CA HIS A 70 3.37 -4.64 -6.54
C HIS A 70 4.27 -5.71 -7.18
N SER A 71 3.92 -6.11 -8.39
CA SER A 71 4.53 -7.24 -9.12
C SER A 71 6.02 -7.13 -9.45
N HIS A 72 6.68 -5.99 -9.23
CA HIS A 72 8.13 -5.87 -9.44
C HIS A 72 8.93 -6.28 -8.20
N LEU A 73 8.29 -6.37 -7.04
CA LEU A 73 8.89 -6.93 -5.83
C LEU A 73 8.75 -8.46 -5.90
N CYS A 74 9.77 -9.12 -6.45
CA CYS A 74 9.72 -10.55 -6.71
C CYS A 74 10.41 -11.38 -5.62
N ARG A 75 10.05 -12.66 -5.52
CA ARG A 75 10.57 -13.55 -4.46
C ARG A 75 12.08 -13.70 -4.42
N LYS A 76 12.74 -13.70 -5.58
CA LYS A 76 14.18 -13.94 -5.71
C LYS A 76 14.93 -12.82 -6.41
N THR A 77 14.22 -11.81 -6.90
CA THR A 77 14.77 -10.74 -7.74
C THR A 77 13.90 -9.49 -7.61
N VAL A 78 14.30 -8.40 -8.25
CA VAL A 78 13.48 -7.20 -8.43
C VAL A 78 13.43 -6.91 -9.93
N ILE A 79 12.23 -6.62 -10.46
CA ILE A 79 12.13 -6.10 -11.82
C ILE A 79 12.57 -4.65 -11.78
N ASP A 80 13.78 -4.40 -12.26
CA ASP A 80 14.50 -3.16 -11.98
C ASP A 80 14.19 -2.01 -12.94
N ASN A 81 12.90 -1.70 -13.10
CA ASN A 81 12.44 -0.53 -13.85
C ASN A 81 11.03 -0.11 -13.42
N GLU A 82 10.66 1.11 -13.78
CA GLU A 82 9.29 1.63 -13.69
C GLU A 82 8.65 1.68 -15.09
N ALA A 83 8.73 0.59 -15.87
CA ALA A 83 8.26 0.56 -17.26
C ALA A 83 6.81 1.06 -17.40
N GLY A 84 6.62 2.10 -18.22
CA GLY A 84 5.33 2.76 -18.45
C GLY A 84 4.91 3.76 -17.36
N GLY A 85 5.73 3.98 -16.34
CA GLY A 85 5.48 4.93 -15.26
C GLY A 85 6.64 5.91 -15.04
N LYS A 86 6.55 6.66 -13.95
CA LYS A 86 7.56 7.65 -13.55
C LYS A 86 8.81 6.94 -13.04
N PRO A 87 9.97 7.10 -13.72
CA PRO A 87 11.21 6.49 -13.29
C PRO A 87 11.65 7.08 -11.95
N ARG A 88 12.27 6.23 -11.12
CA ARG A 88 12.92 6.71 -9.90
C ARG A 88 14.24 7.40 -10.22
N ASP A 89 14.63 8.32 -9.35
CA ASP A 89 16.02 8.81 -9.33
C ASP A 89 16.92 7.69 -8.77
N LYS A 90 17.77 7.09 -9.61
CA LYS A 90 18.64 5.97 -9.19
C LYS A 90 19.79 6.41 -8.28
N MET A 91 20.13 7.69 -8.22
CA MET A 91 21.11 8.19 -7.23
C MET A 91 20.50 8.24 -5.83
N LEU A 92 19.23 8.65 -5.74
CA LEU A 92 18.49 8.70 -4.47
C LEU A 92 17.94 7.33 -4.06
N PHE A 93 17.54 6.51 -5.03
CA PHE A 93 16.93 5.19 -4.85
C PHE A 93 17.72 4.13 -5.63
N PRO A 94 18.94 3.80 -5.18
CA PRO A 94 19.80 2.82 -5.83
C PRO A 94 19.32 1.38 -5.62
N ASP A 95 19.80 0.49 -6.47
CA ASP A 95 19.50 -0.93 -6.45
C ASP A 95 20.09 -1.60 -5.20
N THR A 96 19.55 -2.72 -4.71
CA THR A 96 18.36 -3.45 -5.19
C THR A 96 17.04 -3.00 -4.55
N TRP A 97 17.11 -2.16 -3.51
CA TRP A 97 15.93 -1.72 -2.74
C TRP A 97 15.25 -0.48 -3.31
N GLY A 98 15.87 0.19 -4.28
CA GLY A 98 15.42 1.45 -4.86
C GLY A 98 13.97 1.44 -5.34
N GLY A 99 13.55 0.39 -6.06
CA GLY A 99 12.16 0.28 -6.52
C GLY A 99 11.14 0.21 -5.39
N ALA A 100 11.42 -0.57 -4.33
CA ALA A 100 10.55 -0.66 -3.16
C ALA A 100 10.49 0.68 -2.39
N ARG A 101 11.64 1.33 -2.20
CA ARG A 101 11.74 2.64 -1.54
C ARG A 101 11.06 3.74 -2.35
N TRP A 102 11.10 3.66 -3.68
CA TRP A 102 10.39 4.61 -4.54
C TRP A 102 8.88 4.48 -4.41
N SER A 103 8.36 3.24 -4.38
CA SER A 103 6.95 2.97 -4.09
C SER A 103 6.52 3.50 -2.72
N GLN A 104 7.36 3.35 -1.70
CA GLN A 104 7.13 3.91 -0.37
C GLN A 104 7.14 5.45 -0.37
N GLU A 105 8.13 6.07 -1.00
CA GLU A 105 8.24 7.54 -1.10
C GLU A 105 6.97 8.13 -1.71
N ILE A 106 6.52 7.62 -2.86
CA ILE A 106 5.29 8.09 -3.50
C ILE A 106 4.10 7.94 -2.55
N TYR A 107 3.95 6.78 -1.91
CA TYR A 107 2.83 6.52 -1.01
C TYR A 107 2.86 7.44 0.22
N PHE A 108 4.03 7.68 0.83
CA PHE A 108 4.16 8.60 1.95
C PHE A 108 3.86 10.04 1.56
N ARG A 109 4.22 10.48 0.34
CA ARG A 109 3.83 11.80 -0.17
C ARG A 109 2.31 11.96 -0.30
N LEU A 110 1.60 10.92 -0.72
CA LEU A 110 0.13 10.95 -0.73
C LEU A 110 -0.43 11.13 0.69
N LEU A 111 0.08 10.35 1.66
CA LEU A 111 -0.35 10.45 3.05
C LEU A 111 -0.03 11.83 3.66
N ASP A 112 1.13 12.40 3.37
CA ASP A 112 1.53 13.74 3.81
C ASP A 112 0.64 14.85 3.21
N CYS A 113 0.12 14.64 2.00
CA CYS A 113 -0.89 15.51 1.38
C CYS A 113 -2.31 15.32 1.97
N GLY A 114 -2.48 14.44 2.97
CA GLY A 114 -3.78 14.13 3.57
C GLY A 114 -4.62 13.13 2.76
N LEU A 115 -4.08 12.56 1.69
CA LEU A 115 -4.76 11.59 0.83
C LEU A 115 -4.62 10.19 1.45
N ARG A 116 -5.65 9.76 2.16
CA ARG A 116 -5.64 8.51 2.95
C ARG A 116 -6.17 7.34 2.14
N ILE A 117 -5.32 6.81 1.26
CA ILE A 117 -5.65 5.67 0.41
C ILE A 117 -5.12 4.39 1.04
N PRO A 118 -5.96 3.36 1.26
CA PRO A 118 -5.51 2.05 1.72
C PRO A 118 -4.41 1.44 0.83
N PRO A 119 -3.33 0.89 1.42
CA PRO A 119 -2.31 0.19 0.67
C PRO A 119 -2.75 -1.26 0.38
N SER A 120 -2.51 -1.72 -0.84
CA SER A 120 -2.78 -3.09 -1.30
C SER A 120 -1.50 -3.81 -1.73
N ALA A 121 -1.66 -5.04 -2.23
CA ALA A 121 -0.57 -5.87 -2.71
C ALA A 121 -0.99 -6.75 -3.88
N GLY A 122 -0.16 -6.83 -4.91
CA GLY A 122 -0.35 -7.70 -6.06
C GLY A 122 0.93 -8.45 -6.42
N SER A 123 0.84 -9.77 -6.47
CA SER A 123 2.00 -10.62 -6.82
C SER A 123 2.32 -10.59 -8.31
N GLY A 124 1.33 -10.31 -9.16
CA GLY A 124 1.46 -10.42 -10.62
C GLY A 124 1.79 -11.84 -11.11
N SER A 125 1.43 -12.87 -10.34
CA SER A 125 1.76 -14.26 -10.66
C SER A 125 1.26 -14.67 -12.04
N GLY A 126 2.13 -15.32 -12.81
CA GLY A 126 1.89 -15.67 -14.22
C GLY A 126 2.43 -14.61 -15.21
N VAL A 127 2.65 -13.37 -14.75
CA VAL A 127 3.31 -12.29 -15.53
C VAL A 127 4.69 -11.98 -14.95
N ALA A 128 4.80 -11.92 -13.63
CA ALA A 128 6.04 -11.76 -12.87
C ALA A 128 6.48 -13.12 -12.28
N PRO A 129 7.77 -13.30 -11.96
CA PRO A 129 8.33 -14.53 -11.38
C PRO A 129 7.97 -14.69 -9.88
N ASN A 130 6.70 -14.49 -9.54
CA ASN A 130 6.14 -14.59 -8.20
C ASN A 130 5.17 -15.76 -8.09
N PRO A 131 5.31 -16.62 -7.06
CA PRO A 131 4.26 -17.57 -6.73
C PRO A 131 3.00 -16.83 -6.27
N LEU A 132 1.85 -17.50 -6.37
CA LEU A 132 0.58 -16.96 -5.90
C LEU A 132 0.67 -16.57 -4.42
N GLY A 133 0.20 -15.36 -4.10
CA GLY A 133 0.17 -14.83 -2.74
C GLY A 133 1.53 -14.46 -2.15
N TYR A 134 2.58 -14.29 -2.96
CA TYR A 134 3.87 -13.81 -2.47
C TYR A 134 3.77 -12.42 -1.83
N ASN A 135 3.38 -11.43 -2.64
CA ASN A 135 2.93 -10.13 -2.17
C ASN A 135 1.48 -10.28 -1.73
N ARG A 136 1.19 -9.89 -0.49
CA ARG A 136 -0.11 -10.11 0.15
C ARG A 136 -0.45 -9.00 1.13
N MET A 137 -1.73 -8.92 1.43
CA MET A 137 -2.30 -8.00 2.40
C MET A 137 -3.19 -8.77 3.38
N TYR A 138 -3.19 -8.36 4.64
CA TYR A 138 -4.04 -8.91 5.69
C TYR A 138 -4.95 -7.81 6.21
N VAL A 139 -6.25 -7.96 5.97
CA VAL A 139 -7.28 -7.05 6.48
C VAL A 139 -7.87 -7.63 7.75
N HIS A 140 -7.92 -6.81 8.80
CA HIS A 140 -8.50 -7.23 10.08
C HIS A 140 -10.03 -7.23 9.99
N VAL A 141 -10.65 -8.37 10.30
CA VAL A 141 -12.11 -8.49 10.46
C VAL A 141 -12.38 -9.03 11.85
N GLU A 142 -13.15 -8.28 12.63
CA GLU A 142 -13.56 -8.69 13.97
C GLU A 142 -14.76 -9.64 13.90
N GLY A 143 -14.71 -10.74 14.65
CA GLY A 143 -15.76 -11.75 14.69
C GLY A 143 -15.85 -12.58 13.40
N GLU A 144 -17.07 -12.93 13.00
CA GLU A 144 -17.30 -13.75 11.81
C GLU A 144 -16.88 -13.02 10.53
N PHE A 145 -16.05 -13.70 9.74
CA PHE A 145 -15.64 -13.25 8.42
C PHE A 145 -16.82 -13.21 7.46
N THR A 146 -17.00 -12.05 6.80
CA THR A 146 -17.86 -11.94 5.62
C THR A 146 -17.14 -11.11 4.56
N TYR A 147 -17.47 -11.36 3.30
CA TYR A 147 -16.91 -10.63 2.18
C TYR A 147 -17.12 -9.10 2.30
N GLN A 148 -18.33 -8.70 2.69
CA GLN A 148 -18.66 -7.30 2.91
C GLN A 148 -17.82 -6.67 4.02
N LYS A 149 -17.74 -7.31 5.20
CA LYS A 149 -16.91 -6.81 6.31
C LYS A 149 -15.45 -6.67 5.90
N TRP A 150 -14.93 -7.57 5.07
CA TRP A 150 -13.55 -7.48 4.58
C TRP A 150 -13.32 -6.18 3.81
N TRP A 151 -14.19 -5.84 2.84
CA TRP A 151 -14.08 -4.60 2.08
C TRP A 151 -14.30 -3.34 2.93
N GLU A 152 -15.24 -3.36 3.88
CA GLU A 152 -15.45 -2.26 4.82
C GLU A 152 -14.21 -1.98 5.69
N ASN A 153 -13.58 -3.04 6.21
CA ASN A 153 -12.36 -2.91 7.01
C ASN A 153 -11.15 -2.51 6.15
N PHE A 154 -11.08 -2.97 4.91
CA PHE A 154 -10.04 -2.54 3.98
C PHE A 154 -10.18 -1.05 3.63
N ARG A 155 -11.41 -0.58 3.34
CA ARG A 155 -11.74 0.84 3.16
C ARG A 155 -11.34 1.69 4.36
N ALA A 156 -11.51 1.15 5.58
CA ALA A 156 -11.07 1.81 6.81
C ALA A 156 -9.54 1.78 7.03
N GLY A 157 -8.76 1.21 6.11
CA GLY A 157 -7.30 1.13 6.20
C GLY A 157 -6.79 0.13 7.24
N ARG A 158 -7.63 -0.80 7.71
CA ARG A 158 -7.28 -1.83 8.71
C ARG A 158 -6.52 -2.99 8.07
N VAL A 159 -5.42 -2.65 7.43
CA VAL A 159 -4.66 -3.55 6.57
C VAL A 159 -3.17 -3.51 6.90
N THR A 160 -2.53 -4.66 6.75
CA THR A 160 -1.07 -4.80 6.76
C THR A 160 -0.62 -5.44 5.45
N VAL A 161 0.31 -4.79 4.74
CA VAL A 161 0.91 -5.30 3.50
C VAL A 161 2.26 -5.95 3.81
N THR A 162 2.54 -7.10 3.19
CA THR A 162 3.80 -7.81 3.35
C THR A 162 4.10 -8.72 2.17
N ASN A 163 5.38 -8.91 1.86
CA ASN A 163 5.89 -9.98 1.02
C ASN A 163 6.89 -10.89 1.75
N GLY A 164 7.01 -10.72 3.08
CA GLY A 164 7.96 -11.41 3.95
C GLY A 164 7.27 -11.90 5.23
N PRO A 165 7.54 -11.29 6.40
CA PRO A 165 6.97 -11.71 7.68
C PRO A 165 5.46 -11.43 7.78
N LEU A 166 4.76 -12.22 8.59
CA LEU A 166 3.41 -11.87 9.05
C LEU A 166 3.55 -10.84 10.17
N LEU A 167 3.01 -9.66 9.96
CA LEU A 167 3.03 -8.55 10.91
C LEU A 167 1.60 -8.28 11.40
N ARG A 168 1.46 -8.03 12.71
CA ARG A 168 0.23 -7.50 13.32
C ARG A 168 0.63 -6.31 14.21
N PRO A 169 0.77 -5.12 13.61
CA PRO A 169 1.09 -3.91 14.35
C PRO A 169 -0.17 -3.33 15.02
N SER A 170 0.04 -2.64 16.14
CA SER A 170 -0.96 -1.82 16.79
C SER A 170 -0.28 -0.62 17.46
N VAL A 171 -1.03 0.45 17.68
CA VAL A 171 -0.57 1.61 18.45
C VAL A 171 -1.58 1.87 19.56
N ASN A 172 -1.17 1.84 20.83
CA ASN A 172 -2.08 1.89 21.99
C ASN A 172 -3.28 0.92 21.84
N GLY A 173 -3.03 -0.30 21.34
CA GLY A 173 -4.06 -1.31 21.05
C GLY A 173 -4.98 -1.02 19.86
N ARG A 174 -4.79 0.10 19.15
CA ARG A 174 -5.56 0.44 17.94
C ARG A 174 -4.91 -0.16 16.70
N LEU A 175 -5.77 -0.62 15.79
CA LEU A 175 -5.39 -1.20 14.52
C LEU A 175 -4.87 -0.13 13.53
N PRO A 176 -4.16 -0.55 12.46
CA PRO A 176 -3.87 0.31 11.32
C PRO A 176 -5.11 1.06 10.81
N GLY A 177 -4.91 2.28 10.32
CA GLY A 177 -5.99 3.18 9.87
C GLY A 177 -6.63 4.03 10.97
N HIS A 178 -6.36 3.77 12.25
CA HIS A 178 -6.86 4.61 13.34
C HIS A 178 -6.23 6.01 13.33
N VAL A 179 -7.05 7.03 13.63
CA VAL A 179 -6.63 8.43 13.71
C VAL A 179 -6.61 8.88 15.15
N PHE A 180 -5.41 9.08 15.69
CA PHE A 180 -5.24 9.69 17.02
C PHE A 180 -5.43 11.20 16.92
N ARG A 181 -6.16 11.78 17.87
CA ARG A 181 -6.36 13.22 18.00
C ARG A 181 -5.80 13.68 19.35
N ALA A 182 -5.05 14.78 19.33
CA ALA A 182 -4.57 15.45 20.53
C ALA A 182 -4.93 16.94 20.43
N GLU A 183 -5.17 17.58 21.58
CA GLU A 183 -5.32 19.03 21.64
C GLU A 183 -3.99 19.72 21.31
N GLN A 184 -4.06 20.92 20.75
CA GLN A 184 -2.88 21.71 20.42
C GLN A 184 -2.04 21.98 21.67
N GLY A 185 -0.70 21.87 21.55
CA GLY A 185 0.22 22.04 22.68
C GLY A 185 0.27 20.88 23.67
N LYS A 186 -0.58 19.86 23.55
CA LYS A 186 -0.48 18.63 24.37
C LYS A 186 0.42 17.61 23.69
N ARG A 187 1.34 17.05 24.48
CA ARG A 187 2.16 15.91 24.08
C ARG A 187 1.27 14.67 23.92
N LEU A 188 1.42 13.96 22.81
CA LEU A 188 0.80 12.66 22.57
C LEU A 188 1.88 11.59 22.58
N ASP A 189 1.78 10.68 23.55
CA ASP A 189 2.66 9.53 23.71
C ASP A 189 1.95 8.26 23.21
N LEU A 190 2.61 7.57 22.29
CA LEU A 190 2.07 6.39 21.61
C LEU A 190 3.00 5.19 21.81
N GLU A 191 2.45 4.08 22.27
CA GLU A 191 3.12 2.79 22.42
C GLU A 191 2.83 1.91 21.20
N ILE A 192 3.88 1.33 20.63
CA ILE A 192 3.76 0.42 19.49
C ILE A 192 3.77 -1.03 19.99
N GLY A 193 2.71 -1.77 19.68
CA GLY A 193 2.67 -3.22 19.82
C GLY A 193 2.93 -3.89 18.46
N LEU A 194 3.76 -4.93 18.45
CA LEU A 194 4.04 -5.71 17.24
C LEU A 194 4.06 -7.22 17.54
N THR A 195 3.15 -7.97 16.91
CA THR A 195 3.34 -9.41 16.78
C THR A 195 3.94 -9.70 15.41
N LEU A 196 5.03 -10.47 15.38
CA LEU A 196 5.76 -10.79 14.18
C LEU A 196 6.01 -12.30 14.09
N SER A 197 5.75 -12.88 12.93
CA SER A 197 6.15 -14.26 12.62
C SER A 197 6.89 -14.29 11.29
N THR A 198 8.09 -14.88 11.28
CA THR A 198 8.94 -14.92 10.09
C THR A 198 9.52 -16.31 9.87
N ARG A 199 9.81 -16.62 8.59
CA ARG A 199 10.58 -17.80 8.16
C ARG A 199 11.97 -17.43 7.65
N GLN A 200 12.22 -16.14 7.42
CA GLN A 200 13.46 -15.59 6.91
C GLN A 200 14.10 -14.70 7.97
N PRO A 201 15.43 -14.59 8.00
CA PRO A 201 16.11 -13.67 8.91
C PRO A 201 15.65 -12.24 8.64
N ILE A 202 15.42 -11.48 9.71
CA ILE A 202 15.14 -10.06 9.66
C ILE A 202 16.38 -9.35 10.21
N SER A 203 16.85 -8.33 9.51
CA SER A 203 18.02 -7.56 9.95
C SER A 203 17.63 -6.47 10.94
N TYR A 204 16.58 -5.71 10.64
CA TYR A 204 16.12 -4.59 11.44
C TYR A 204 14.62 -4.32 11.23
N LEU A 205 14.06 -3.50 12.12
CA LEU A 205 12.73 -2.92 12.04
C LEU A 205 12.87 -1.40 11.97
N GLU A 206 12.12 -0.76 11.08
CA GLU A 206 12.06 0.70 10.98
C GLU A 206 10.70 1.22 11.45
N ILE A 207 10.74 2.33 12.16
CA ILE A 207 9.56 3.15 12.46
C ILE A 207 9.69 4.42 11.63
N ILE A 208 8.71 4.66 10.76
CA ILE A 208 8.72 5.75 9.80
C ILE A 208 7.68 6.79 10.22
N ARG A 209 8.10 8.07 10.24
CA ARG A 209 7.27 9.24 10.55
C ARG A 209 7.45 10.26 9.45
N ASN A 210 6.35 10.69 8.82
CA ASN A 210 6.33 11.69 7.74
C ASN A 210 7.38 11.39 6.64
N GLY A 211 7.37 10.14 6.15
CA GLY A 211 8.29 9.65 5.12
C GLY A 211 9.75 9.45 5.56
N LYS A 212 10.10 9.70 6.82
CA LYS A 212 11.48 9.59 7.34
C LYS A 212 11.60 8.50 8.39
N VAL A 213 12.74 7.81 8.41
CA VAL A 213 13.05 6.85 9.47
C VAL A 213 13.29 7.60 10.77
N GLU A 214 12.39 7.41 11.75
CA GLU A 214 12.53 7.95 13.11
C GLU A 214 13.44 7.04 13.95
N HIS A 215 13.24 5.72 13.82
CA HIS A 215 14.04 4.71 14.50
C HIS A 215 14.34 3.54 13.58
N SER A 216 15.57 3.03 13.68
CA SER A 216 16.00 1.76 13.09
C SER A 216 16.52 0.87 14.21
N ILE A 217 15.82 -0.25 14.47
CA ILE A 217 16.10 -1.17 15.56
C ILE A 217 16.62 -2.47 14.98
N ARG A 218 17.79 -2.93 15.42
CA ARG A 218 18.27 -4.25 14.99
C ARG A 218 17.34 -5.34 15.51
N PHE A 219 17.06 -6.34 14.67
CA PHE A 219 16.10 -7.36 15.03
C PHE A 219 16.56 -8.26 16.19
N ASP A 220 17.87 -8.45 16.35
CA ASP A 220 18.47 -9.20 17.46
C ASP A 220 18.29 -8.48 18.81
N GLU A 221 18.27 -7.15 18.84
CA GLU A 221 17.95 -6.34 20.02
C GLU A 221 16.46 -6.39 20.33
N TYR A 222 15.61 -6.25 19.30
CA TYR A 222 14.16 -6.40 19.45
C TYR A 222 13.80 -7.79 19.98
N ALA A 223 14.41 -8.86 19.46
CA ALA A 223 14.11 -10.24 19.86
C ALA A 223 14.40 -10.52 21.35
N LYS A 224 15.34 -9.79 21.97
CA LYS A 224 15.65 -9.91 23.40
C LYS A 224 14.62 -9.24 24.31
N THR A 225 14.05 -8.12 23.85
CA THR A 225 13.21 -7.25 24.69
C THR A 225 11.72 -7.36 24.37
N GLY A 226 11.38 -7.68 23.13
CA GLY A 226 10.03 -7.59 22.58
C GLY A 226 9.47 -6.17 22.53
N LYS A 227 10.31 -5.14 22.73
CA LYS A 227 9.87 -3.75 22.88
C LYS A 227 10.34 -2.88 21.72
N LEU A 228 9.44 -2.03 21.26
CA LEU A 228 9.74 -0.95 20.32
C LEU A 228 9.79 0.38 21.09
N PRO A 229 10.57 1.37 20.61
CA PRO A 229 10.56 2.70 21.22
C PRO A 229 9.17 3.34 21.11
N GLY A 230 8.77 4.09 22.14
CA GLY A 230 7.56 4.90 22.09
C GLY A 230 7.69 6.06 21.11
N LEU A 231 6.57 6.53 20.59
CA LEU A 231 6.53 7.69 19.70
C LEU A 231 5.93 8.90 20.41
N HIS A 232 6.53 10.06 20.15
CA HIS A 232 6.14 11.32 20.77
C HIS A 232 5.75 12.34 19.70
N PHE A 233 4.54 12.88 19.80
CA PHE A 233 4.05 13.94 18.93
C PHE A 233 3.84 15.22 19.76
N GLN A 234 4.43 16.32 19.30
CA GLN A 234 4.18 17.66 19.79
C GLN A 234 3.70 18.49 18.60
N ARG A 235 2.61 19.22 18.78
CA ARG A 235 1.95 20.00 17.73
C ARG A 235 1.66 21.41 18.21
#